data_AF-A0A8W8MYX4-F1
#
_entry.id   AF-A0A8W8MYX4-F1
#
_cell.length_a   1.000
_cell.length_b   1.000
_cell.length_c   1.000
_cell.angle_alpha   90.00
_cell.angle_beta   90.00
_cell.angle_gamma   90.00
#
_symmetry.space_group_name_H-M   'P 1'
#
loop_
_entity.id
_entity.type
_entity.pdbx_description
1 polymer ?
#
loop_
_entity_poly.entity_id
_entity_poly.type
_entity_poly.pdbx_seq_one_letter_code
_entity_poly.pdbx_strand_id
1 'polypeptide(L)'
;MGFIPDVLQLLQTYQLTDYLNTWLSDGSFPSKSAWKSTVRSSVNTHQTLQRIERTAYDPDFFRFNAIFSTSNPFIMWQYINSYSEIQNLKFTFKFIASKPLQTSIAFVLYGHFVTDVFSHATISCPALTMQHSNWWNSLTRSFTVHLEAELSGLPEDNLFLILLGKQTLTVLSQAEEIEFRKLNSRLLARSITDSLDCGIPNRTGIDLSTTHREDAIGIHRRIHASCIDGYYQFGSGRLICQSNGEWKYDIVCEEGWAQYENHVYRLFTEPKNWESAKDHCESLDAYLVEIESLEENNWVYDKILDVRFLTRMGRYSFENSNAPR
;
A
#
# COMPACT_ATOMS: atom_id res chain seq x y z
N MET A 1 0.63 1.19 33.24
CA MET A 1 -0.84 1.13 33.07
C MET A 1 -1.22 -0.35 33.20
N GLY A 2 -2.20 -0.66 34.06
CA GLY A 2 -2.49 -2.03 34.47
C GLY A 2 -3.72 -2.60 33.75
N PHE A 3 -3.85 -3.92 33.77
CA PHE A 3 -4.94 -4.68 33.14
C PHE A 3 -6.35 -4.21 33.51
N ILE A 4 -6.57 -3.75 34.75
CA ILE A 4 -7.90 -3.36 35.26
C ILE A 4 -8.37 -2.01 34.69
N PRO A 5 -7.57 -0.91 34.75
CA PRO A 5 -7.89 0.35 34.06
C PRO A 5 -8.21 0.18 32.57
N ASP A 6 -7.44 -0.64 31.86
CA ASP A 6 -7.62 -0.85 30.42
C ASP A 6 -8.95 -1.58 30.11
N VAL A 7 -9.33 -2.56 30.93
CA VAL A 7 -10.61 -3.26 30.82
C VAL A 7 -11.78 -2.33 31.12
N LEU A 8 -11.68 -1.48 32.14
CA LEU A 8 -12.72 -0.49 32.46
C LEU A 8 -12.89 0.53 31.33
N GLN A 9 -11.80 1.02 30.77
CA GLN A 9 -11.83 1.93 29.62
C GLN A 9 -12.50 1.30 28.41
N LEU A 10 -12.18 0.03 28.10
CA LEU A 10 -12.83 -0.71 27.01
C LEU A 10 -14.33 -0.89 27.26
N LEU A 11 -14.73 -1.32 28.46
CA LEU A 11 -16.14 -1.47 28.81
C LEU A 11 -16.88 -0.14 28.69
N GLN A 12 -16.28 0.96 29.12
CA GLN A 12 -16.87 2.29 29.00
C GLN A 12 -17.01 2.73 27.53
N THR A 13 -15.98 2.50 26.70
CA THR A 13 -15.98 2.83 25.27
C THR A 13 -17.15 2.16 24.53
N TYR A 14 -17.45 0.91 24.88
CA TYR A 14 -18.54 0.14 24.27
C TYR A 14 -19.83 0.15 25.11
N GLN A 15 -19.98 1.04 26.09
CA GLN A 15 -21.20 1.14 26.92
C GLN A 15 -21.61 -0.20 27.58
N LEU A 16 -20.63 -0.98 28.04
CA LEU A 16 -20.79 -2.30 28.67
C LEU A 16 -20.54 -2.29 30.17
N THR A 17 -20.31 -1.13 30.78
CA THR A 17 -20.02 -0.97 32.22
C THR A 17 -21.13 -1.50 33.12
N ASP A 18 -22.39 -1.46 32.66
CA ASP A 18 -23.52 -1.92 33.45
C ASP A 18 -23.45 -3.41 33.76
N TYR A 19 -22.89 -4.22 32.86
CA TYR A 19 -22.70 -5.66 33.10
C TYR A 19 -21.67 -5.95 34.19
N LEU A 20 -20.65 -5.09 34.33
CA LEU A 20 -19.70 -5.18 35.42
C LEU A 20 -20.34 -4.75 36.74
N ASN A 21 -21.15 -3.68 36.72
CA ASN A 21 -21.87 -3.19 37.90
C ASN A 21 -22.88 -4.23 38.42
N THR A 22 -23.66 -4.86 37.52
CA THR A 22 -24.57 -5.94 37.88
C THR A 22 -23.82 -7.10 38.51
N TRP A 23 -22.74 -7.57 37.88
CA TRP A 23 -21.90 -8.64 38.43
C TRP A 23 -21.33 -8.32 39.81
N LEU A 24 -20.84 -7.09 40.02
CA LEU A 24 -20.35 -6.65 41.33
C LEU A 24 -21.46 -6.57 42.39
N SER A 25 -22.71 -6.34 41.98
CA SER A 25 -23.85 -6.16 42.89
C SER A 25 -24.51 -7.47 43.34
N ASP A 26 -24.73 -8.42 42.42
CA ASP A 26 -25.49 -9.65 42.70
C ASP A 26 -24.82 -10.93 42.18
N GLY A 27 -23.61 -10.82 41.63
CA GLY A 27 -22.86 -11.94 41.05
C GLY A 27 -23.44 -12.46 39.73
N SER A 28 -24.51 -11.87 39.21
CA SER A 28 -25.11 -12.29 37.95
C SER A 28 -24.28 -11.80 36.77
N PHE A 29 -24.04 -12.70 35.82
CA PHE A 29 -23.35 -12.38 34.58
C PHE A 29 -23.99 -13.15 33.43
N PRO A 30 -24.05 -12.58 32.22
CA PRO A 30 -24.60 -13.30 31.07
C PRO A 30 -23.83 -14.60 30.80
N SER A 31 -24.52 -15.60 30.25
CA SER A 31 -23.83 -16.79 29.76
C SER A 31 -22.78 -16.42 28.71
N LYS A 32 -21.75 -17.27 28.54
CA LYS A 32 -20.65 -17.01 27.58
C LYS A 32 -21.15 -16.70 26.16
N SER A 33 -22.22 -17.36 25.71
CA SER A 33 -22.81 -17.12 24.40
C SER A 33 -23.57 -15.79 24.34
N ALA A 34 -24.36 -15.47 25.38
CA ALA A 34 -25.07 -14.20 25.49
C ALA A 34 -24.09 -13.03 25.55
N TRP A 35 -23.05 -13.12 26.38
CA TRP A 35 -22.01 -12.11 26.50
C TRP A 35 -21.28 -11.84 25.19
N LYS A 36 -20.87 -12.90 24.47
CA LYS A 36 -20.25 -12.75 23.14
C LYS A 36 -21.17 -12.05 22.14
N SER A 37 -22.46 -12.34 22.18
CA SER A 37 -23.45 -11.69 21.32
C SER A 37 -23.57 -10.20 21.64
N THR A 38 -23.72 -9.87 22.92
CA THR A 38 -23.80 -8.49 23.42
C THR A 38 -22.56 -7.68 23.04
N VAL A 39 -21.36 -8.21 23.31
CA VAL A 39 -20.09 -7.54 22.97
C VAL A 39 -20.00 -7.29 21.47
N ARG A 40 -20.27 -8.32 20.64
CA ARG A 40 -20.24 -8.16 19.17
C ARG A 40 -21.23 -7.10 18.68
N SER A 41 -22.45 -7.11 19.22
CA SER A 41 -23.47 -6.13 18.87
C SER A 41 -23.02 -4.72 19.23
N SER A 42 -22.55 -4.51 20.47
CA SER A 42 -22.11 -3.20 20.91
C SER A 42 -20.89 -2.69 20.13
N VAL A 43 -19.87 -3.53 19.92
CA VAL A 43 -18.70 -3.17 19.10
C VAL A 43 -19.11 -2.82 17.68
N ASN A 44 -19.98 -3.61 17.06
CA ASN A 44 -20.45 -3.34 15.70
C ASN A 44 -21.24 -2.02 15.62
N THR A 45 -22.12 -1.75 16.59
CA THR A 45 -22.87 -0.49 16.67
C THR A 45 -21.94 0.69 16.84
N HIS A 46 -21.00 0.63 17.78
CA HIS A 46 -20.02 1.70 18.02
C HIS A 46 -19.18 1.98 16.77
N GLN A 47 -18.61 0.94 16.16
CA GLN A 47 -17.81 1.08 14.93
C GLN A 47 -18.63 1.59 13.74
N THR A 48 -19.91 1.20 13.65
CA THR A 48 -20.82 1.69 12.61
C THR A 48 -21.10 3.17 12.79
N LEU A 49 -21.42 3.62 14.01
CA LEU A 49 -21.63 5.03 14.32
C LEU A 49 -20.37 5.85 14.07
N GLN A 50 -19.22 5.38 14.53
CA GLN A 50 -17.92 6.03 14.29
C GLN A 50 -17.63 6.13 12.78
N ARG A 51 -17.93 5.09 12.00
CA ARG A 51 -17.78 5.15 10.54
C ARG A 51 -18.69 6.20 9.92
N ILE A 52 -19.97 6.23 10.31
CA ILE A 52 -20.94 7.21 9.80
C ILE A 52 -20.48 8.63 10.11
N GLU A 53 -20.06 8.88 11.35
CA GLU A 53 -19.58 10.19 11.79
C GLU A 53 -18.31 10.60 11.04
N ARG A 54 -17.31 9.72 10.96
CA ARG A 54 -16.09 10.00 10.18
C ARG A 54 -16.42 10.25 8.72
N THR A 55 -17.19 9.39 8.06
CA THR A 55 -17.55 9.59 6.65
C THR A 55 -18.34 10.89 6.44
N ALA A 56 -19.15 11.35 7.39
CA ALA A 56 -19.93 12.58 7.23
C ALA A 56 -19.13 13.88 7.38
N TYR A 57 -18.15 13.91 8.28
CA TYR A 57 -17.49 15.17 8.68
C TYR A 57 -16.00 15.24 8.38
N ASP A 58 -15.33 14.10 8.18
CA ASP A 58 -13.91 14.06 7.89
C ASP A 58 -13.68 14.56 6.43
N PRO A 59 -12.89 15.65 6.23
CA PRO A 59 -12.63 16.22 4.92
C PRO A 59 -12.08 15.22 3.90
N ASP A 60 -11.47 14.14 4.36
CA ASP A 60 -10.90 13.07 3.54
C ASP A 60 -11.94 12.38 2.68
N PHE A 61 -13.19 12.38 3.12
CA PHE A 61 -14.29 11.74 2.43
C PHE A 61 -15.03 12.68 1.48
N PHE A 62 -14.57 13.91 1.25
CA PHE A 62 -15.35 14.87 0.44
C PHE A 62 -15.64 14.35 -0.99
N ARG A 63 -14.66 13.76 -1.69
CA ARG A 63 -14.89 13.17 -3.03
C ARG A 63 -15.75 11.92 -2.93
N PHE A 64 -15.47 11.07 -1.95
CA PHE A 64 -16.23 9.86 -1.70
C PHE A 64 -17.72 10.19 -1.52
N ASN A 65 -18.04 11.16 -0.67
CA ASN A 65 -19.39 11.63 -0.44
C ASN A 65 -19.99 12.28 -1.68
N ALA A 66 -19.21 13.08 -2.42
CA ALA A 66 -19.69 13.73 -3.64
C ALA A 66 -20.03 12.73 -4.77
N ILE A 67 -19.41 11.55 -4.76
CA ILE A 67 -19.62 10.49 -5.76
C ILE A 67 -20.72 9.52 -5.31
N PHE A 68 -20.68 9.11 -4.04
CA PHE A 68 -21.51 8.03 -3.49
C PHE A 68 -22.64 8.53 -2.58
N SER A 69 -23.02 9.81 -2.64
CA SER A 69 -24.13 10.37 -1.85
C SER A 69 -25.46 9.64 -2.08
N THR A 70 -25.66 9.09 -3.28
CA THR A 70 -26.90 8.42 -3.71
C THR A 70 -26.69 6.98 -4.15
N SER A 71 -25.46 6.47 -4.12
CA SER A 71 -25.10 5.17 -4.70
C SER A 71 -24.15 4.38 -3.82
N ASN A 72 -24.29 3.05 -3.83
CA ASN A 72 -23.37 2.18 -3.09
C ASN A 72 -22.04 2.06 -3.86
N PRO A 73 -20.87 2.21 -3.20
CA PRO A 73 -19.55 2.06 -3.85
C PRO A 73 -19.33 0.72 -4.57
N PHE A 74 -20.11 -0.32 -4.22
CA PHE A 74 -20.14 -1.59 -4.92
C PHE A 74 -20.36 -1.47 -6.44
N ILE A 75 -21.08 -0.42 -6.89
CA ILE A 75 -21.31 -0.16 -8.31
C ILE A 75 -20.01 -0.05 -9.13
N MET A 76 -18.92 0.39 -8.49
CA MET A 76 -17.60 0.51 -9.13
C MET A 76 -16.97 -0.85 -9.47
N TRP A 77 -17.45 -1.93 -8.87
CA TRP A 77 -16.92 -3.28 -9.10
C TRP A 77 -17.69 -4.04 -10.19
N GLN A 78 -18.87 -3.54 -10.59
CA GLN A 78 -19.79 -4.26 -11.49
C GLN A 78 -19.28 -4.41 -12.93
N TYR A 79 -18.30 -3.61 -13.35
CA TYR A 79 -17.80 -3.59 -14.73
C TYR A 79 -16.45 -4.29 -14.93
N ILE A 80 -15.91 -4.92 -13.88
CA ILE A 80 -14.60 -5.57 -13.92
C ILE A 80 -14.74 -6.97 -14.51
N ASN A 81 -14.18 -7.16 -15.70
CA ASN A 81 -14.12 -8.46 -16.37
C ASN A 81 -12.69 -8.94 -16.64
N SER A 82 -11.68 -8.13 -16.33
CA SER A 82 -10.28 -8.43 -16.60
C SER A 82 -9.34 -7.91 -15.52
N TYR A 83 -8.16 -8.52 -15.42
CA TYR A 83 -7.10 -8.05 -14.53
C TYR A 83 -6.66 -6.62 -14.85
N SER A 84 -6.60 -6.24 -16.13
CA SER A 84 -6.26 -4.88 -16.56
C SER A 84 -7.25 -3.83 -16.02
N GLU A 85 -8.55 -4.14 -16.00
CA GLU A 85 -9.56 -3.25 -15.41
C GLU A 85 -9.41 -3.11 -13.89
N ILE A 86 -9.03 -4.19 -13.19
CA ILE A 86 -8.68 -4.12 -11.76
C ILE A 86 -7.50 -3.16 -11.55
N GLN A 87 -6.48 -3.27 -12.40
CA GLN A 87 -5.31 -2.39 -12.33
C GLN A 87 -5.66 -0.93 -12.58
N ASN A 88 -6.63 -0.63 -13.43
CA ASN A 88 -7.08 0.74 -13.65
C ASN A 88 -7.96 1.26 -12.51
N LEU A 89 -8.89 0.43 -12.02
CA LEU A 89 -9.81 0.81 -10.95
C LEU A 89 -9.09 1.15 -9.63
N LYS A 90 -7.94 0.53 -9.34
CA LYS A 90 -7.13 0.86 -8.17
C LYS A 90 -6.74 2.35 -8.15
N PHE A 91 -6.51 2.96 -9.31
CA PHE A 91 -6.14 4.36 -9.43
C PHE A 91 -7.35 5.28 -9.22
N THR A 92 -8.52 4.90 -9.72
CA THR A 92 -9.78 5.58 -9.42
C THR A 92 -10.01 5.66 -7.92
N PHE A 93 -9.87 4.55 -7.18
CA PHE A 93 -10.02 4.57 -5.72
C PHE A 93 -8.95 5.39 -5.00
N LYS A 94 -7.70 5.36 -5.48
CA LYS A 94 -6.64 6.23 -4.94
C LYS A 94 -7.01 7.71 -5.09
N PHE A 95 -7.59 8.09 -6.22
CA PHE A 95 -8.03 9.46 -6.44
C PHE A 95 -9.23 9.84 -5.59
N ILE A 96 -10.21 8.95 -5.43
CA ILE A 96 -11.36 9.17 -4.53
C ILE A 96 -10.89 9.42 -3.10
N ALA A 97 -9.86 8.71 -2.64
CA ALA A 97 -9.30 8.84 -1.29
C ALA A 97 -8.24 9.96 -1.15
N SER A 98 -7.86 10.65 -2.24
CA SER A 98 -6.80 11.65 -2.17
C SER A 98 -7.33 13.03 -1.77
N LYS A 99 -6.56 13.73 -0.95
CA LYS A 99 -6.87 15.08 -0.47
C LYS A 99 -6.30 16.15 -1.41
N PRO A 100 -7.06 17.19 -1.76
CA PRO A 100 -6.53 18.43 -2.31
C PRO A 100 -5.46 19.00 -1.38
N LEU A 101 -4.52 19.72 -1.96
CA LEU A 101 -3.49 20.44 -1.23
C LEU A 101 -4.14 21.56 -0.41
N GLN A 102 -3.77 21.68 0.87
CA GLN A 102 -4.20 22.78 1.73
C GLN A 102 -3.65 24.13 1.27
N THR A 103 -2.50 24.13 0.60
CA THR A 103 -1.87 25.30 -0.02
C THR A 103 -1.71 25.06 -1.51
N SER A 104 -2.14 26.00 -2.35
CA SER A 104 -1.93 25.91 -3.79
C SER A 104 -0.45 25.84 -4.10
N ILE A 105 -0.04 24.86 -4.92
CA ILE A 105 1.34 24.77 -5.39
C ILE A 105 1.39 25.38 -6.78
N ALA A 106 2.35 26.28 -6.99
CA ALA A 106 2.72 26.72 -8.33
C ALA A 106 3.44 25.57 -9.02
N PHE A 107 2.85 25.03 -10.10
CA PHE A 107 3.59 24.13 -10.97
C PHE A 107 4.63 24.95 -11.74
N VAL A 108 5.91 24.63 -11.52
CA VAL A 108 7.09 25.36 -12.03
C VAL A 108 7.12 25.45 -13.56
N LEU A 109 6.36 24.61 -14.27
CA LEU A 109 6.33 24.58 -15.73
C LEU A 109 5.34 25.56 -16.37
N TYR A 110 4.28 25.99 -15.67
CA TYR A 110 3.16 26.70 -16.31
C TYR A 110 2.64 27.95 -15.59
N GLY A 111 3.17 28.28 -14.40
CA GLY A 111 2.79 29.52 -13.70
C GLY A 111 1.36 29.55 -13.16
N HIS A 112 0.64 28.42 -13.17
CA HIS A 112 -0.68 28.27 -12.58
C HIS A 112 -0.60 27.68 -11.17
N PHE A 113 -1.44 28.21 -10.29
CA PHE A 113 -1.62 27.71 -8.93
C PHE A 113 -2.66 26.59 -8.95
N VAL A 114 -2.25 25.38 -8.59
CA VAL A 114 -3.11 24.20 -8.57
C VAL A 114 -3.25 23.72 -7.12
N THR A 115 -4.49 23.52 -6.68
CA THR A 115 -4.82 22.90 -5.38
C THR A 115 -5.03 21.39 -5.52
N ASP A 116 -5.44 20.92 -6.69
CA ASP A 116 -5.70 19.51 -6.98
C ASP A 116 -4.87 19.02 -8.17
N VAL A 117 -3.69 18.47 -7.86
CA VAL A 117 -2.72 17.99 -8.86
C VAL A 117 -3.31 16.88 -9.74
N PHE A 118 -4.17 16.04 -9.17
CA PHE A 118 -4.76 14.92 -9.90
C PHE A 118 -5.88 15.37 -10.83
N SER A 119 -6.73 16.30 -10.37
CA SER A 119 -7.72 16.93 -11.25
C SER A 119 -7.04 17.61 -12.44
N HIS A 120 -5.99 18.41 -12.17
CA HIS A 120 -5.21 19.07 -13.22
C HIS A 120 -4.60 18.07 -14.20
N ALA A 121 -3.89 17.05 -13.73
CA ALA A 121 -3.28 16.02 -14.59
C ALA A 121 -4.34 15.34 -15.48
N THR A 122 -5.50 15.04 -14.92
CA THR A 122 -6.54 14.32 -15.66
C THR A 122 -7.30 15.19 -16.67
N ILE A 123 -7.45 16.49 -16.43
CA ILE A 123 -8.39 17.33 -17.20
C ILE A 123 -7.70 18.43 -18.01
N SER A 124 -6.73 19.12 -17.42
CA SER A 124 -6.25 20.41 -17.94
C SER A 124 -4.74 20.49 -18.17
N CYS A 125 -3.99 19.44 -17.81
CA CYS A 125 -2.54 19.40 -18.00
C CYS A 125 -2.13 19.43 -19.48
N PRO A 126 -1.40 20.45 -19.95
CA PRO A 126 -0.99 20.56 -21.36
C PRO A 126 -0.09 19.41 -21.83
N ALA A 127 0.72 18.82 -20.92
CA ALA A 127 1.55 17.67 -21.24
C ALA A 127 0.73 16.42 -21.62
N LEU A 128 -0.56 16.39 -21.25
CA LEU A 128 -1.45 15.24 -21.45
C LEU A 128 -2.57 15.53 -22.46
N THR A 129 -2.46 16.59 -23.27
CA THR A 129 -3.48 16.98 -24.26
C THR A 129 -3.82 15.86 -25.25
N MET A 130 -2.83 15.03 -25.63
CA MET A 130 -3.07 13.89 -26.51
C MET A 130 -3.99 12.85 -25.84
N GLN A 131 -3.78 12.57 -24.56
CA GLN A 131 -4.57 11.64 -23.76
C GLN A 131 -5.99 12.18 -23.59
N HIS A 132 -6.14 13.48 -23.31
CA HIS A 132 -7.46 14.13 -23.20
C HIS A 132 -8.21 14.07 -24.52
N SER A 133 -7.54 14.40 -25.63
CA SER A 133 -8.14 14.36 -26.97
C SER A 133 -8.56 12.94 -27.38
N ASN A 134 -7.75 11.93 -27.04
CA ASN A 134 -8.11 10.54 -27.28
C ASN A 134 -9.34 10.11 -26.46
N TRP A 135 -9.44 10.53 -25.21
CA TRP A 135 -10.61 10.25 -24.38
C TRP A 135 -11.88 10.92 -24.93
N TRP A 136 -11.82 12.21 -25.29
CA TRP A 136 -12.94 12.92 -25.92
C TRP A 136 -13.37 12.27 -27.23
N ASN A 137 -12.41 11.91 -28.10
CA ASN A 137 -12.72 11.20 -29.34
C ASN A 137 -13.39 9.84 -29.11
N SER A 138 -12.99 9.10 -28.07
CA SER A 138 -13.67 7.87 -27.67
C SER A 138 -15.08 8.14 -27.14
N LEU A 139 -15.26 9.21 -26.37
CA LEU A 139 -16.56 9.63 -25.86
C LEU A 139 -17.55 9.92 -27.02
N THR A 140 -17.17 10.81 -27.93
CA THR A 140 -17.99 11.23 -29.09
C THR A 140 -18.36 10.06 -30.01
N ARG A 141 -17.50 9.04 -30.11
CA ARG A 141 -17.77 7.85 -30.95
C ARG A 141 -18.69 6.84 -30.29
N SER A 142 -18.71 6.77 -28.97
CA SER A 142 -19.35 5.68 -28.22
C SER A 142 -20.61 6.09 -27.48
N PHE A 143 -20.82 7.39 -27.25
CA PHE A 143 -21.93 7.91 -26.45
C PHE A 143 -22.73 8.96 -27.20
N THR A 144 -23.91 9.28 -26.67
CA THR A 144 -24.79 10.28 -27.26
C THR A 144 -24.22 11.69 -27.15
N VAL A 145 -24.62 12.56 -28.08
CA VAL A 145 -24.27 13.98 -28.07
C VAL A 145 -24.76 14.71 -26.79
N HIS A 146 -25.79 14.18 -26.12
CA HIS A 146 -26.28 14.75 -24.86
C HIS A 146 -25.26 14.61 -23.73
N LEU A 147 -24.61 13.43 -23.62
CA LEU A 147 -23.56 13.22 -22.64
C LEU A 147 -22.37 14.14 -22.93
N GLU A 148 -21.96 14.25 -24.20
CA GLU A 148 -20.85 15.13 -24.58
C GLU A 148 -21.14 16.60 -24.26
N ALA A 149 -22.35 17.08 -24.56
CA ALA A 149 -22.79 18.44 -24.27
C ALA A 149 -22.84 18.71 -22.75
N GLU A 150 -23.28 17.73 -21.95
CA GLU A 150 -23.23 17.81 -20.50
C GLU A 150 -21.79 17.98 -20.03
N LEU A 151 -20.90 17.04 -20.39
CA LEU A 151 -19.53 17.01 -19.86
C LEU A 151 -18.72 18.24 -20.29
N SER A 152 -18.93 18.74 -21.51
CA SER A 152 -18.24 19.93 -22.02
C SER A 152 -18.68 21.22 -21.31
N GLY A 153 -19.88 21.24 -20.73
CA GLY A 153 -20.41 22.38 -19.98
C GLY A 153 -20.03 22.40 -18.49
N LEU A 154 -19.31 21.38 -18.00
CA LEU A 154 -18.99 21.27 -16.58
C LEU A 154 -17.72 22.04 -16.20
N PRO A 155 -17.69 22.64 -14.99
CA PRO A 155 -16.44 23.04 -14.36
C PRO A 155 -15.49 21.85 -14.18
N GLU A 156 -14.18 22.10 -14.18
CA GLU A 156 -13.14 21.05 -14.05
C GLU A 156 -13.38 20.14 -12.85
N ASP A 157 -13.71 20.70 -11.68
CA ASP A 157 -13.96 19.92 -10.46
C ASP A 157 -15.14 18.94 -10.61
N ASN A 158 -16.21 19.37 -11.28
CA ASN A 158 -17.37 18.52 -11.51
C ASN A 158 -17.09 17.45 -12.56
N LEU A 159 -16.36 17.82 -13.63
CA LEU A 159 -15.91 16.86 -14.63
C LEU A 159 -15.01 15.79 -13.99
N PHE A 160 -14.12 16.20 -13.08
CA PHE A 160 -13.25 15.27 -12.36
C PHE A 160 -14.05 14.28 -11.51
N LEU A 161 -15.05 14.77 -10.77
CA LEU A 161 -15.92 13.88 -9.98
C LEU A 161 -16.68 12.89 -10.86
N ILE A 162 -17.12 13.28 -12.05
CA ILE A 162 -17.76 12.36 -13.01
C ILE A 162 -16.76 11.31 -13.50
N LEU A 163 -15.53 11.71 -13.85
CA LEU A 163 -14.48 10.76 -14.22
C LEU A 163 -14.21 9.74 -13.10
N LEU A 164 -14.27 10.17 -11.84
CA LEU A 164 -14.12 9.29 -10.67
C LEU A 164 -15.34 8.40 -10.39
N GLY A 165 -16.48 8.65 -11.04
CA GLY A 165 -17.65 7.78 -10.98
C GLY A 165 -18.93 8.44 -10.46
N LYS A 166 -18.96 9.77 -10.27
CA LYS A 166 -20.19 10.52 -9.99
C LYS A 166 -21.18 10.34 -11.14
N GLN A 167 -22.46 10.22 -10.80
CA GLN A 167 -23.50 10.01 -11.79
C GLN A 167 -23.68 11.25 -12.69
N THR A 168 -23.84 11.01 -13.98
CA THR A 168 -24.18 12.02 -14.99
C THR A 168 -25.67 12.38 -14.91
N LEU A 169 -26.03 13.56 -15.39
CA LEU A 169 -27.42 13.96 -15.58
C LEU A 169 -28.04 13.23 -16.79
N THR A 170 -27.23 12.99 -17.82
CA THR A 170 -27.60 12.15 -18.95
C THR A 170 -27.77 10.72 -18.45
N VAL A 171 -28.99 10.19 -18.63
CA VAL A 171 -29.31 8.81 -18.23
C VAL A 171 -28.65 7.85 -19.21
N LEU A 172 -27.75 7.03 -18.71
CA LEU A 172 -27.08 5.98 -19.46
C LEU A 172 -27.75 4.63 -19.18
N SER A 173 -27.84 3.78 -20.20
CA SER A 173 -28.19 2.38 -19.98
C SER A 173 -27.11 1.67 -19.16
N GLN A 174 -27.43 0.51 -18.57
CA GLN A 174 -26.47 -0.26 -17.79
C GLN A 174 -25.19 -0.60 -18.60
N ALA A 175 -25.34 -0.91 -19.89
CA ALA A 175 -24.21 -1.20 -20.76
C ALA A 175 -23.35 0.05 -21.02
N GLU A 176 -23.98 1.21 -21.24
CA GLU A 176 -23.29 2.48 -21.41
C GLU A 176 -22.57 2.92 -20.12
N GLU A 177 -23.19 2.76 -18.95
CA GLU A 177 -22.53 3.07 -17.68
C GLU A 177 -21.26 2.23 -17.48
N ILE A 178 -21.34 0.93 -17.79
CA ILE A 178 -20.19 0.00 -17.72
C ILE A 178 -19.06 0.48 -18.65
N GLU A 179 -19.37 0.78 -19.91
CA GLU A 179 -18.36 1.23 -20.87
C GLU A 179 -17.81 2.62 -20.53
N PHE A 180 -18.64 3.53 -20.02
CA PHE A 180 -18.23 4.86 -19.59
C PHE A 180 -17.25 4.77 -18.41
N ARG A 181 -17.55 3.95 -17.41
CA ARG A 181 -16.65 3.73 -16.26
C ARG A 181 -15.33 3.09 -16.69
N LYS A 182 -15.35 2.14 -17.64
CA LYS A 182 -14.12 1.57 -18.20
C LYS A 182 -13.29 2.64 -18.92
N LEU A 183 -13.92 3.45 -19.77
CA LEU A 183 -13.26 4.53 -20.50
C LEU A 183 -12.59 5.51 -19.52
N ASN A 184 -13.31 5.94 -18.48
CA ASN A 184 -12.79 6.86 -17.47
C ASN A 184 -11.64 6.23 -16.66
N SER A 185 -11.76 4.98 -16.22
CA SER A 185 -10.70 4.30 -15.46
C SER A 185 -9.38 4.22 -16.22
N ARG A 186 -9.43 4.06 -17.55
CA ARG A 186 -8.24 4.03 -18.41
C ARG A 186 -7.58 5.41 -18.50
N LEU A 187 -8.37 6.48 -18.63
CA LEU A 187 -7.85 7.85 -18.61
C LEU A 187 -7.14 8.12 -17.27
N LEU A 188 -7.83 7.87 -16.15
CA LEU A 188 -7.30 8.12 -14.80
C LEU A 188 -5.99 7.35 -14.55
N ALA A 189 -5.93 6.08 -14.96
CA ALA A 189 -4.72 5.28 -14.82
C ALA A 189 -3.54 5.85 -15.62
N ARG A 190 -3.79 6.29 -16.86
CA ARG A 190 -2.77 6.89 -17.73
C ARG A 190 -2.32 8.26 -17.26
N SER A 191 -3.24 9.08 -16.74
CA SER A 191 -2.89 10.40 -16.19
C SER A 191 -1.87 10.30 -15.06
N ILE A 192 -1.84 9.21 -14.29
CA ILE A 192 -0.84 9.01 -13.22
C ILE A 192 0.49 8.52 -13.78
N THR A 193 0.47 7.53 -14.67
CA THR A 193 1.71 6.99 -15.24
C THR A 193 2.48 8.05 -16.01
N ASP A 194 1.75 8.92 -16.70
CA ASP A 194 2.32 9.92 -17.60
C ASP A 194 2.51 11.28 -16.88
N SER A 195 1.88 11.51 -15.71
CA SER A 195 2.10 12.74 -14.91
C SER A 195 3.44 12.79 -14.18
N LEU A 196 4.18 11.68 -14.09
CA LEU A 196 5.57 11.71 -13.65
C LEU A 196 6.43 12.68 -14.49
N ASP A 197 6.04 12.92 -15.75
CA ASP A 197 6.70 13.88 -16.65
C ASP A 197 6.11 15.29 -16.60
N CYS A 198 4.95 15.50 -15.96
CA CYS A 198 4.27 16.79 -15.96
C CYS A 198 4.71 17.73 -14.83
N GLY A 199 5.69 17.33 -14.00
CA GLY A 199 6.31 18.19 -12.99
C GLY A 199 5.64 18.17 -11.62
N ILE A 200 5.15 17.01 -11.16
CA ILE A 200 4.72 16.85 -9.75
C ILE A 200 5.85 17.42 -8.87
N PRO A 201 5.60 18.46 -8.06
CA PRO A 201 6.64 19.06 -7.24
C PRO A 201 7.20 17.98 -6.34
N ASN A 202 8.53 17.82 -6.39
CA ASN A 202 9.29 17.04 -5.43
C ASN A 202 8.92 17.60 -4.04
N ARG A 203 8.01 16.95 -3.31
CA ARG A 203 7.59 17.39 -1.98
C ARG A 203 8.74 17.16 -1.02
N THR A 204 9.65 18.10 -0.93
CA THR A 204 10.54 18.26 0.21
C THR A 204 9.76 18.93 1.34
N GLY A 205 9.66 18.28 2.51
CA GLY A 205 9.13 18.90 3.73
C GLY A 205 7.72 18.50 4.18
N ILE A 206 7.29 17.25 3.98
CA ILE A 206 6.09 16.74 4.67
C ILE A 206 6.40 16.63 6.16
N ASP A 207 5.72 17.42 7.00
CA ASP A 207 5.76 17.28 8.45
C ASP A 207 4.94 16.04 8.87
N LEU A 208 5.65 15.00 9.30
CA LEU A 208 5.07 13.72 9.71
C LEU A 208 4.54 13.74 11.16
N SER A 209 4.66 14.86 11.88
CA SER A 209 4.28 14.96 13.29
C SER A 209 2.76 14.90 13.54
N THR A 210 1.94 15.22 12.54
CA THR A 210 0.47 15.26 12.65
C THR A 210 -0.25 14.13 11.90
N THR A 211 0.48 13.12 11.41
CA THR A 211 -0.09 12.04 10.57
C THR A 211 -0.58 10.87 11.43
N HIS A 212 -1.88 10.54 11.41
CA HIS A 212 -2.43 9.37 12.12
C HIS A 212 -2.24 8.08 11.32
N ARG A 213 -2.25 6.94 12.01
CA ARG A 213 -1.99 5.59 11.45
C ARG A 213 -2.96 5.23 10.31
N GLU A 214 -4.16 5.79 10.33
CA GLU A 214 -5.22 5.66 9.33
C GLU A 214 -5.09 6.57 8.09
N ASP A 215 -4.24 7.61 8.11
CA ASP A 215 -4.14 8.62 7.03
C ASP A 215 -3.25 8.19 5.85
N ALA A 216 -2.61 7.02 5.94
CA ALA A 216 -1.60 6.55 5.01
C ALA A 216 -2.17 5.67 3.88
N ILE A 217 -2.95 6.28 2.97
CA ILE A 217 -3.11 5.79 1.58
C ILE A 217 -2.39 6.78 0.67
N GLY A 218 -1.06 6.89 0.82
CA GLY A 218 -0.26 7.81 0.01
C GLY A 218 1.16 7.97 0.53
N ILE A 219 2.11 7.30 -0.12
CA ILE A 219 3.54 7.67 -0.20
C ILE A 219 4.39 7.51 1.09
N HIS A 220 3.96 6.80 2.14
CA HIS A 220 4.85 6.47 3.29
C HIS A 220 4.66 5.10 3.95
N ARG A 221 4.32 4.03 3.20
CA ARG A 221 4.60 2.68 3.71
C ARG A 221 6.02 2.27 3.33
N ARG A 222 6.77 1.74 4.31
CA ARG A 222 7.84 0.75 4.03
C ARG A 222 7.23 -0.27 3.09
N ILE A 223 7.79 -0.42 1.89
CA ILE A 223 7.37 -1.46 0.96
C ILE A 223 7.65 -2.78 1.68
N HIS A 224 6.62 -3.60 1.91
CA HIS A 224 6.82 -4.99 2.28
C HIS A 224 7.30 -5.70 1.01
N ALA A 225 8.60 -5.67 0.77
CA ALA A 225 9.25 -6.56 -0.18
C ALA A 225 9.48 -7.90 0.53
N SER A 226 9.27 -9.00 -0.16
CA SER A 226 9.65 -10.34 0.28
C SER A 226 10.45 -10.98 -0.84
N CYS A 227 11.57 -11.61 -0.49
CA CYS A 227 12.33 -12.38 -1.46
C CYS A 227 11.60 -13.68 -1.82
N ILE A 228 11.93 -14.26 -2.98
CA ILE A 228 11.49 -15.61 -3.33
C ILE A 228 12.10 -16.63 -2.36
N ASP A 229 11.46 -17.78 -2.19
CA ASP A 229 11.95 -18.84 -1.32
C ASP A 229 13.43 -19.18 -1.61
N GLY A 230 14.27 -19.18 -0.57
CA GLY A 230 15.72 -19.41 -0.68
C GLY A 230 16.59 -18.13 -0.72
N TYR A 231 15.98 -16.95 -0.80
CA TYR A 231 16.67 -15.66 -0.78
C TYR A 231 16.29 -14.85 0.47
N TYR A 232 17.24 -14.10 1.01
CA TYR A 232 17.05 -13.30 2.22
C TYR A 232 17.21 -11.81 1.92
N GLN A 233 16.37 -10.99 2.57
CA GLN A 233 16.31 -9.55 2.34
C GLN A 233 17.33 -8.83 3.24
N PHE A 234 18.21 -8.04 2.63
CA PHE A 234 19.20 -7.20 3.31
C PHE A 234 19.00 -5.72 2.97
N GLY A 235 19.29 -4.84 3.94
CA GLY A 235 19.24 -3.38 3.79
C GLY A 235 18.08 -2.69 4.54
N SER A 236 18.02 -1.35 4.43
CA SER A 236 17.19 -0.52 5.33
C SER A 236 15.71 -0.41 4.92
N GLY A 237 15.35 -0.84 3.71
CA GLY A 237 14.03 -0.63 3.11
C GLY A 237 13.57 0.82 3.04
N ARG A 238 14.50 1.76 3.24
CA ARG A 238 14.27 3.21 3.24
C ARG A 238 14.78 3.77 1.92
N LEU A 239 13.93 4.54 1.25
CA LEU A 239 14.34 5.33 0.09
C LEU A 239 15.28 6.45 0.56
N ILE A 240 16.47 6.53 -0.03
CA ILE A 240 17.47 7.55 0.29
C ILE A 240 17.68 8.41 -0.95
N CYS A 241 17.53 9.74 -0.80
CA CYS A 241 17.85 10.68 -1.87
C CYS A 241 19.37 10.89 -1.93
N GLN A 242 19.98 10.62 -3.07
CA GLN A 242 21.40 10.86 -3.30
C GLN A 242 21.67 12.31 -3.70
N SER A 243 22.92 12.75 -3.53
CA SER A 243 23.36 14.11 -3.89
C SER A 243 23.32 14.40 -5.40
N ASN A 244 23.29 13.36 -6.25
CA ASN A 244 23.11 13.48 -7.70
C ASN A 244 21.63 13.61 -8.12
N GLY A 245 20.68 13.60 -7.18
CA GLY A 245 19.25 13.69 -7.44
C GLY A 245 18.57 12.36 -7.77
N GLU A 246 19.29 11.23 -7.70
CA GLU A 246 18.71 9.90 -7.87
C GLU A 246 18.22 9.31 -6.54
N TRP A 247 17.14 8.53 -6.60
CA TRP A 247 16.63 7.79 -5.44
C TRP A 247 17.27 6.41 -5.36
N LYS A 248 17.92 6.12 -4.23
CA LYS A 248 18.48 4.81 -3.93
C LYS A 248 17.50 3.98 -3.11
N TYR A 249 17.27 2.75 -3.54
CA TYR A 249 16.51 1.75 -2.78
C TYR A 249 17.42 0.55 -2.50
N ASP A 250 17.96 0.50 -1.28
CA ASP A 250 18.92 -0.52 -0.85
C ASP A 250 18.19 -1.70 -0.23
N ILE A 251 17.49 -2.47 -1.06
CA ILE A 251 17.07 -3.82 -0.71
C ILE A 251 17.69 -4.79 -1.70
N VAL A 252 18.47 -5.73 -1.18
CA VAL A 252 19.07 -6.82 -1.95
C VAL A 252 18.51 -8.14 -1.44
N CYS A 253 18.15 -9.03 -2.36
CA CYS A 253 17.82 -10.41 -2.06
C CYS A 253 19.06 -11.27 -2.34
N GLU A 254 19.67 -11.82 -1.30
CA GLU A 254 20.86 -12.67 -1.45
C GLU A 254 20.54 -14.13 -1.16
N GLU A 255 21.13 -15.02 -1.95
CA GLU A 255 21.13 -16.46 -1.75
C GLU A 255 22.30 -16.88 -0.83
N GLY A 256 22.20 -18.06 -0.23
CA GLY A 256 23.28 -18.66 0.56
C GLY A 256 23.30 -18.27 2.03
N TRP A 257 22.25 -17.57 2.50
CA TRP A 257 21.97 -17.35 3.91
C TRP A 257 21.01 -18.43 4.43
N ALA A 258 21.05 -18.70 5.73
CA ALA A 258 20.15 -19.62 6.42
C ALA A 258 19.65 -18.98 7.71
N GLN A 259 18.38 -19.18 8.05
CA GLN A 259 17.77 -18.60 9.24
C GLN A 259 17.67 -19.62 10.38
N TYR A 260 18.04 -19.17 11.58
CA TYR A 260 17.74 -19.85 12.84
C TYR A 260 17.16 -18.81 13.81
N GLU A 261 15.91 -19.04 14.22
CA GLU A 261 15.13 -18.09 15.01
C GLU A 261 15.12 -16.67 14.41
N ASN A 262 15.62 -15.69 15.16
CA ASN A 262 15.66 -14.28 14.77
C ASN A 262 16.98 -13.86 14.09
N HIS A 263 17.89 -14.82 13.84
CA HIS A 263 19.21 -14.57 13.28
C HIS A 263 19.35 -15.22 11.89
N VAL A 264 20.17 -14.60 11.03
CA VAL A 264 20.51 -15.10 9.70
C VAL A 264 22.02 -15.33 9.62
N TYR A 265 22.41 -16.47 9.04
CA TYR A 265 23.78 -16.98 9.06
C TYR A 265 24.24 -17.28 7.64
N ARG A 266 25.52 -17.07 7.35
CA ARG A 266 26.14 -17.47 6.10
C ARG A 266 27.48 -18.13 6.37
N LEU A 267 27.67 -19.29 5.75
CA LEU A 267 28.92 -20.04 5.84
C LEU A 267 29.80 -19.71 4.64
N PHE A 268 31.04 -19.29 4.92
CA PHE A 268 32.08 -19.14 3.91
C PHE A 268 33.08 -20.30 4.05
N THR A 269 33.42 -20.94 2.94
CA THR A 269 34.36 -22.08 2.91
C THR A 269 35.81 -21.67 2.63
N GLU A 270 36.03 -20.42 2.21
CA GLU A 270 37.36 -19.88 1.97
C GLU A 270 38.12 -19.70 3.29
N PRO A 271 39.34 -20.25 3.43
CA PRO A 271 40.14 -20.02 4.62
C PRO A 271 40.59 -18.56 4.68
N LYS A 272 40.25 -17.89 5.78
CA LYS A 272 40.69 -16.53 6.12
C LYS A 272 41.25 -16.52 7.54
N ASN A 273 42.18 -15.61 7.83
CA ASN A 273 42.56 -15.34 9.21
C ASN A 273 41.43 -14.57 9.93
N TRP A 274 41.49 -14.46 11.25
CA TRP A 274 40.42 -13.85 12.04
C TRP A 274 40.10 -12.40 11.63
N GLU A 275 41.13 -11.57 11.44
CA GLU A 275 40.97 -10.15 11.05
C GLU A 275 40.27 -10.04 9.69
N SER A 276 40.76 -10.77 8.68
CA SER A 276 40.18 -10.77 7.34
C SER A 276 38.80 -11.41 7.28
N ALA A 277 38.47 -12.33 8.19
CA ALA A 277 37.13 -12.89 8.29
C ALA A 277 36.15 -11.89 8.90
N LYS A 278 36.57 -11.16 9.93
CA LYS A 278 35.81 -10.08 10.55
C LYS A 278 35.52 -8.96 9.55
N ASP A 279 36.56 -8.45 8.89
CA ASP A 279 36.43 -7.40 7.86
C ASP A 279 35.48 -7.83 6.73
N HIS A 280 35.54 -9.10 6.32
CA HIS A 280 34.65 -9.63 5.30
C HIS A 280 33.18 -9.69 5.77
N CYS A 281 32.91 -10.13 6.99
CA CYS A 281 31.56 -10.10 7.56
C CYS A 281 31.03 -8.65 7.66
N GLU A 282 31.85 -7.72 8.13
CA GLU A 282 31.47 -6.30 8.25
C GLU A 282 31.19 -5.65 6.89
N SER A 283 31.94 -6.04 5.84
CA SER A 283 31.68 -5.58 4.47
C SER A 283 30.32 -6.01 3.90
N LEU A 284 29.68 -7.00 4.52
CA LEU A 284 28.35 -7.52 4.18
C LEU A 284 27.27 -7.03 5.17
N ASP A 285 27.56 -5.98 5.95
CA ASP A 285 26.72 -5.46 7.02
C ASP A 285 26.35 -6.56 8.06
N ALA A 286 27.25 -7.52 8.29
CA ALA A 286 27.12 -8.62 9.23
C ALA A 286 28.29 -8.67 10.21
N TYR A 287 28.28 -9.64 11.14
CA TYR A 287 29.36 -9.87 12.10
C TYR A 287 29.69 -11.36 12.21
N LEU A 288 30.86 -11.67 12.77
CA LEU A 288 31.24 -13.07 13.06
C LEU A 288 30.25 -13.66 14.07
N VAL A 289 29.82 -14.90 13.83
CA VAL A 289 28.80 -15.55 14.66
C VAL A 289 29.14 -15.51 16.15
N GLU A 290 28.20 -15.03 16.95
CA GLU A 290 28.24 -15.05 18.41
C GLU A 290 27.17 -16.04 18.88
N ILE A 291 27.60 -17.18 19.41
CA ILE A 291 26.68 -18.25 19.80
C ILE A 291 26.09 -17.94 21.17
N GLU A 292 24.78 -17.75 21.22
CA GLU A 292 24.04 -17.35 22.43
C GLU A 292 23.36 -18.55 23.13
N SER A 293 23.22 -19.69 22.46
CA SER A 293 22.56 -20.88 23.02
C SER A 293 23.18 -22.22 22.57
N LEU A 294 22.89 -23.28 23.33
CA LEU A 294 23.32 -24.64 22.98
C LEU A 294 22.60 -25.13 21.71
N GLU A 295 21.34 -24.75 21.56
CA GLU A 295 20.50 -25.10 20.43
C GLU A 295 21.01 -24.45 19.14
N GLU A 296 21.39 -23.17 19.20
CA GLU A 296 22.05 -22.46 18.10
C GLU A 296 23.38 -23.13 17.73
N ASN A 297 24.22 -23.46 18.72
CA ASN A 297 25.48 -24.16 18.49
C ASN A 297 25.29 -25.48 17.72
N ASN A 298 24.32 -26.28 18.14
CA ASN A 298 24.01 -27.56 17.49
C ASN A 298 23.53 -27.34 16.05
N TRP A 299 22.70 -26.33 15.81
CA TRP A 299 22.23 -25.99 14.48
C TRP A 299 23.36 -25.49 13.56
N VAL A 300 24.24 -24.61 14.05
CA VAL A 300 25.42 -24.14 13.30
C VAL A 300 26.34 -25.31 12.95
N TYR A 301 26.56 -26.22 13.91
CA TYR A 301 27.38 -27.41 13.69
C TYR A 301 26.81 -28.33 12.61
N ASP A 302 25.49 -28.57 12.61
CA ASP A 302 24.78 -29.35 11.59
C ASP A 302 24.94 -28.72 10.19
N LYS A 303 24.79 -27.39 10.09
CA LYS A 303 25.01 -26.66 8.81
C LYS A 303 26.44 -26.75 8.30
N ILE A 304 27.43 -26.71 9.19
CA ILE A 304 28.84 -26.90 8.81
C ILE A 304 29.07 -28.33 8.31
N LEU A 305 28.46 -29.33 8.95
CA LEU A 305 28.56 -30.73 8.53
C LEU A 305 27.93 -30.94 7.16
N ASP A 306 26.72 -30.46 6.91
CA ASP A 306 26.03 -30.57 5.61
C ASP A 306 26.90 -30.10 4.44
N VAL A 307 27.55 -28.94 4.58
CA VAL A 307 28.44 -28.40 3.54
C VAL A 307 29.72 -29.22 3.41
N ARG A 308 30.29 -29.72 4.51
CA ARG A 308 31.45 -30.63 4.47
C ARG A 308 31.10 -31.97 3.83
N PHE A 309 29.89 -32.49 4.01
CA PHE A 309 29.39 -33.70 3.36
C PHE A 309 29.25 -33.49 1.84
N LEU A 310 28.70 -32.36 1.38
CA LEU A 310 28.59 -32.02 -0.05
C LEU A 310 29.96 -31.79 -0.72
N THR A 311 30.88 -31.07 -0.05
CA THR A 311 32.23 -30.79 -0.56
C THR A 311 33.06 -32.07 -0.69
N ARG A 312 32.80 -33.07 0.17
CA ARG A 312 33.47 -34.39 0.12
C ARG A 312 32.91 -35.29 -0.97
N MET A 313 31.63 -35.19 -1.32
CA MET A 313 31.05 -35.89 -2.50
C MET A 313 31.50 -35.27 -3.83
N GLY A 314 31.68 -33.95 -3.91
CA GLY A 314 32.22 -33.27 -5.08
C GLY A 314 33.71 -33.53 -5.37
N ARG A 315 34.48 -33.96 -4.36
CA ARG A 315 35.87 -34.43 -4.54
C ARG A 315 35.99 -35.91 -4.91
N TYR A 316 34.99 -36.74 -4.60
CA TYR A 316 35.01 -38.17 -4.96
C TYR A 316 34.48 -38.48 -6.36
N SER A 317 33.90 -37.49 -7.07
CA SER A 317 33.30 -37.67 -8.41
C SER A 317 34.10 -37.05 -9.56
N PHE A 318 35.29 -36.47 -9.29
CA PHE A 318 36.18 -35.88 -10.31
C PHE A 318 37.63 -36.41 -10.29
N GLU A 319 37.92 -37.49 -9.56
CA GLU A 319 39.24 -38.17 -9.58
C GLU A 319 39.20 -39.58 -10.22
N ASN A 320 38.24 -39.87 -11.12
CA ASN A 320 38.26 -41.12 -11.89
C ASN A 320 37.86 -40.96 -13.37
N SER A 321 38.30 -39.86 -13.98
CA SER A 321 38.31 -39.72 -15.43
C SER A 321 39.48 -38.83 -15.85
N ASN A 322 40.59 -39.51 -16.20
CA ASN A 322 41.79 -39.03 -16.90
C ASN A 322 43.07 -38.99 -16.06
N ALA A 323 43.83 -40.09 -16.09
CA ALA A 323 45.29 -40.01 -16.21
C ALA A 323 45.76 -41.03 -17.28
N PRO A 324 46.69 -40.66 -18.19
CA PRO A 324 46.98 -41.43 -19.40
C PRO A 324 48.22 -42.34 -19.29
N ARG A 325 48.15 -43.45 -20.04
CA ARG A 325 49.13 -44.52 -20.33
C ARG A 325 49.40 -45.56 -19.24
#